data_AF-A0A1I7F349-F1
#
_entry.id   AF-A0A1I7F349-F1
#
_cell.length_a   1.000
_cell.length_b   1.000
_cell.length_c   1.000
_cell.angle_alpha   90.00
_cell.angle_beta   90.00
_cell.angle_gamma   90.00
#
_symmetry.space_group_name_H-M   'P 1'
#
loop_
_entity.id
_entity.type
_entity.pdbx_description
1 polymer ?
#
loop_
_entity_poly.entity_id
_entity_poly.type
_entity_poly.pdbx_seq_one_letter_code
_entity_poly.pdbx_strand_id
1 'polypeptide(L)'
;MRIILVVYSVLTFVGMTSPAHAEPTIVRAAEPLRLTETQMDVVSAGTTVVTTGASATAEGSNTHTYTSTSTTVIGTPLNIVSAGLGSAKAYACCGSGTDTNVQTGYYSDADIVIANSLVNDASNPVSSSSNGVITVIAVDVPLLQ
;
A
#
# COMPACT_ATOMS: atom_id res chain seq x y z
N MET A 1 -24.14 -50.66 -4.32
CA MET A 1 -25.35 -50.60 -3.45
C MET A 1 -25.17 -49.45 -2.48
N ARG A 2 -26.15 -48.53 -2.45
CA ARG A 2 -26.22 -47.35 -1.59
C ARG A 2 -26.77 -47.74 -0.22
N ILE A 3 -26.22 -47.20 0.87
CA ILE A 3 -27.00 -46.87 2.07
C ILE A 3 -26.52 -45.51 2.58
N ILE A 4 -27.45 -44.55 2.58
CA ILE A 4 -27.36 -43.21 3.12
C ILE A 4 -27.90 -43.28 4.55
N LEU A 5 -27.26 -42.62 5.51
CA LEU A 5 -27.90 -42.28 6.79
C LEU A 5 -27.48 -40.87 7.21
N VAL A 6 -28.42 -39.95 7.03
CA VAL A 6 -28.44 -38.58 7.55
C VAL A 6 -29.16 -38.64 8.89
N VAL A 7 -28.54 -38.14 9.97
CA VAL A 7 -29.24 -37.84 11.22
C VAL A 7 -28.86 -36.42 11.66
N TYR A 8 -29.93 -35.66 11.87
CA TYR A 8 -30.02 -34.23 12.10
C TYR A 8 -30.10 -33.94 13.61
N SER A 9 -29.89 -32.68 13.99
CA SER A 9 -30.30 -32.04 15.27
C SER A 9 -29.29 -32.15 16.42
N VAL A 10 -29.04 -31.15 17.29
CA VAL A 10 -29.85 -30.01 17.79
C VAL A 10 -28.88 -28.88 18.23
N LEU A 11 -29.15 -27.63 17.83
CA LEU A 11 -28.60 -26.41 18.43
C LEU A 11 -29.09 -26.27 19.89
N THR A 12 -28.20 -26.00 20.85
CA THR A 12 -28.60 -25.42 22.14
C THR A 12 -27.75 -24.20 22.49
N PHE A 13 -28.45 -23.06 22.59
CA PHE A 13 -27.98 -21.79 23.13
C PHE A 13 -28.15 -21.78 24.65
N VAL A 14 -27.08 -21.47 25.38
CA VAL A 14 -27.05 -21.07 26.80
C VAL A 14 -25.86 -20.10 26.88
N GLY A 15 -25.85 -18.90 27.46
CA GLY A 15 -26.68 -18.16 28.40
C GLY A 15 -25.70 -17.16 29.06
N MET A 16 -26.05 -15.87 29.15
CA MET A 16 -25.20 -14.74 29.57
C MET A 16 -24.67 -14.84 31.02
N THR A 17 -23.52 -14.20 31.34
CA THR A 17 -23.40 -13.10 32.34
C THR A 17 -21.95 -12.58 32.46
N SER A 18 -21.83 -11.26 32.66
CA SER A 18 -20.61 -10.43 32.78
C SER A 18 -19.82 -10.65 34.08
N PRO A 19 -18.51 -10.32 34.10
CA PRO A 19 -18.09 -9.30 35.06
C PRO A 19 -17.16 -8.23 34.45
N ALA A 20 -17.43 -6.97 34.83
CA ALA A 20 -16.55 -5.84 34.61
C ALA A 20 -15.29 -5.94 35.49
N HIS A 21 -14.10 -5.79 34.88
CA HIS A 21 -12.85 -5.49 35.57
C HIS A 21 -11.92 -4.74 34.61
N ALA A 22 -11.87 -3.41 34.73
CA ALA A 22 -10.76 -2.58 34.24
C ALA A 22 -9.60 -2.71 35.24
N GLU A 23 -8.30 -2.70 34.95
CA GLU A 23 -7.44 -2.64 33.76
C GLU A 23 -6.07 -3.22 34.23
N PRO A 24 -5.20 -3.66 33.32
CA PRO A 24 -3.90 -3.02 33.29
C PRO A 24 -3.72 -2.36 31.92
N THR A 25 -3.55 -1.04 31.93
CA THR A 25 -3.19 -0.27 30.75
C THR A 25 -1.77 -0.65 30.33
N ILE A 26 -1.64 -1.77 29.63
CA ILE A 26 -0.48 -2.04 28.80
C ILE A 26 -0.60 -1.04 27.66
N VAL A 27 0.25 -0.02 27.67
CA VAL A 27 0.46 0.85 26.51
C VAL A 27 0.98 -0.07 25.41
N ARG A 28 0.04 -0.58 24.61
CA ARG A 28 0.28 -1.34 23.40
C ARG A 28 1.18 -0.44 22.56
N ALA A 29 2.42 -0.86 22.30
CA ALA A 29 3.24 -0.24 21.28
C ALA A 29 2.34 -0.10 20.06
N ALA A 30 2.15 1.14 19.59
CA ALA A 30 1.28 1.41 18.45
C ALA A 30 1.70 0.43 17.34
N GLU A 31 0.76 -0.42 16.91
CA GLU A 31 0.96 -1.27 15.75
C GLU A 31 1.40 -0.35 14.61
N PRO A 32 2.41 -0.74 13.79
CA PRO A 32 2.93 0.12 12.74
C PRO A 32 1.76 0.59 11.88
N LEU A 33 1.46 1.88 11.95
CA LEU A 33 0.32 2.49 11.29
C LEU A 33 0.57 2.36 9.79
N ARG A 34 -0.04 1.35 9.17
CA ARG A 34 0.00 1.19 7.73
C ARG A 34 -0.64 2.43 7.11
N LEU A 35 0.05 3.01 6.13
CA LEU A 35 -0.48 4.03 5.23
C LEU A 35 -1.94 3.72 4.91
N THR A 36 -2.86 4.56 5.38
CA THR A 36 -4.25 4.50 4.95
C THR A 36 -4.29 4.82 3.47
N GLU A 37 -5.19 4.16 2.72
CA GLU A 37 -5.35 4.30 1.26
C GLU A 37 -5.41 5.77 0.77
N THR A 38 -5.76 6.71 1.65
CA THR A 38 -5.78 8.15 1.41
C THR A 38 -4.48 8.78 0.91
N GLN A 39 -3.33 8.11 1.03
CA GLN A 39 -2.04 8.59 0.52
C GLN A 39 -1.51 7.82 -0.68
N MET A 40 -2.28 6.86 -1.22
CA MET A 40 -1.86 6.01 -2.32
C MET A 40 -2.51 6.46 -3.63
N ASP A 41 -1.69 6.74 -4.64
CA ASP A 41 -2.14 6.98 -6.01
C ASP A 41 -1.94 5.71 -6.85
N VAL A 42 -2.95 5.37 -7.64
CA VAL A 42 -3.03 4.12 -8.40
C VAL A 42 -3.63 4.40 -9.77
N VAL A 43 -2.91 4.00 -10.81
CA VAL A 43 -3.40 4.04 -12.20
C VAL A 43 -3.13 2.69 -12.87
N SER A 44 -4.03 2.31 -13.77
CA SER A 44 -3.98 1.07 -14.54
C SER A 44 -4.24 1.33 -16.02
N ALA A 45 -3.58 0.58 -16.89
CA ALA A 45 -3.97 0.42 -18.29
C ALA A 45 -3.67 -1.02 -18.75
N GLY A 46 -4.67 -1.67 -19.35
CA GLY A 46 -4.56 -3.07 -19.78
C GLY A 46 -4.27 -4.00 -18.59
N THR A 47 -3.18 -4.76 -18.68
CA THR A 47 -2.70 -5.72 -17.67
C THR A 47 -1.81 -5.08 -16.61
N THR A 48 -1.44 -3.80 -16.74
CA THR A 48 -0.42 -3.16 -15.89
C THR A 48 -0.99 -2.11 -14.95
N VAL A 49 -0.66 -2.24 -13.67
CA VAL A 49 -1.02 -1.32 -12.59
C VAL A 49 0.25 -0.76 -11.96
N VAL A 50 0.28 0.55 -11.72
CA VAL A 50 1.33 1.20 -10.93
C VAL A 50 0.71 1.87 -9.71
N THR A 51 1.35 1.68 -8.56
CA THR A 51 0.95 2.25 -7.29
C THR A 51 2.10 3.03 -6.67
N THR A 52 1.81 4.19 -6.09
CA THR A 52 2.77 4.93 -5.28
C THR A 52 2.09 5.53 -4.06
N GLY A 53 2.80 5.60 -2.94
CA GLY A 53 2.31 6.17 -1.70
C GLY A 53 3.39 6.99 -1.01
N ALA A 54 2.97 8.07 -0.35
CA ALA A 54 3.87 8.95 0.40
C ALA A 54 3.23 9.36 1.73
N SER A 55 3.96 9.17 2.83
CA SER A 55 3.62 9.70 4.16
C SER A 55 4.70 10.62 4.69
N ALA A 56 4.26 11.66 5.37
CA ALA A 56 5.09 12.53 6.18
C ALA A 56 4.39 12.78 7.52
N THR A 57 5.12 12.59 8.62
CA THR A 57 4.66 12.91 9.97
C THR A 57 5.68 13.80 10.65
N ALA A 58 5.18 14.77 11.43
CA ALA A 58 6.02 15.71 12.17
C ALA A 58 5.32 16.11 13.48
N GLU A 59 6.04 16.11 14.60
CA GLU A 59 5.52 16.47 15.93
C GLU A 59 6.15 17.76 16.48
N GLY A 60 5.32 18.72 16.93
CA GLY A 60 5.78 19.98 17.53
C GLY A 60 4.90 21.19 17.17
N SER A 61 5.20 22.36 17.76
CA SER A 61 4.38 23.56 17.57
C SER A 61 4.60 24.30 16.25
N ASN A 62 5.65 23.96 15.48
CA ASN A 62 6.03 24.62 14.22
C ASN A 62 6.46 23.59 13.17
N THR A 63 5.67 22.53 13.01
CA THR A 63 5.98 21.44 12.09
C THR A 63 5.37 21.65 10.72
N HIS A 64 6.06 21.14 9.70
CA HIS A 64 5.58 21.16 8.32
C HIS A 64 5.68 19.77 7.71
N THR A 65 4.61 19.34 7.05
CA THR A 65 4.54 18.10 6.30
C THR A 65 4.09 18.38 4.88
N TYR A 66 4.68 17.68 3.92
CA TYR A 66 4.31 17.73 2.53
C TYR A 66 4.38 16.33 1.93
N THR A 67 3.36 15.96 1.17
CA THR A 67 3.31 14.71 0.42
C THR A 67 2.80 14.99 -0.98
N SER A 68 3.36 14.31 -1.98
CA SER A 68 2.89 14.35 -3.35
C SER A 68 3.10 12.99 -3.99
N THR A 69 2.06 12.49 -4.63
CA THR A 69 2.09 11.27 -5.43
C THR A 69 1.62 11.60 -6.84
N SER A 70 2.13 10.86 -7.82
CA SER A 70 1.67 10.95 -9.20
C SER A 70 1.96 9.64 -9.89
N THR A 71 0.93 9.08 -10.51
CA THR A 71 1.02 7.89 -11.35
C THR A 71 0.51 8.18 -12.75
N THR A 72 1.02 7.42 -13.71
CA THR A 72 0.62 7.46 -15.11
C THR A 72 0.84 6.08 -15.69
N VAL A 73 -0.12 5.62 -16.49
CA VAL A 73 0.06 4.41 -17.30
C VAL A 73 -0.36 4.74 -18.73
N ILE A 74 0.41 4.27 -19.70
CA ILE A 74 0.18 4.45 -21.13
C ILE A 74 0.23 3.05 -21.75
N GLY A 75 -0.84 2.66 -22.44
CA GLY A 75 -0.91 1.42 -23.22
C GLY A 75 -0.89 1.69 -24.73
N THR A 76 -0.35 0.77 -25.52
CA THR A 76 -0.50 0.77 -26.97
C THR A 76 -1.90 0.27 -27.37
N PRO A 77 -2.39 0.59 -28.58
CA PRO A 77 -3.53 -0.10 -29.16
C PRO A 77 -3.31 -1.63 -29.12
N LEU A 78 -4.34 -2.39 -28.76
CA LEU A 78 -4.31 -3.84 -28.51
C LEU A 78 -3.59 -4.28 -27.22
N ASN A 79 -3.16 -3.35 -26.35
CA ASN A 79 -2.49 -3.62 -25.07
C ASN A 79 -1.20 -4.45 -25.15
N ILE A 80 -0.58 -4.56 -26.34
CA ILE A 80 0.67 -5.31 -26.56
C ILE A 80 1.80 -4.76 -25.70
N VAL A 81 1.88 -3.45 -25.50
CA VAL A 81 2.85 -2.82 -24.60
C VAL A 81 2.15 -1.86 -23.68
N SER A 82 2.40 -1.98 -22.38
CA SER A 82 1.96 -1.03 -21.36
C SER A 82 3.16 -0.50 -20.59
N ALA A 83 3.23 0.82 -20.44
CA ALA A 83 4.27 1.48 -19.65
C ALA A 83 3.62 2.24 -18.50
N GLY A 84 4.09 1.98 -17.29
CA GLY A 84 3.67 2.64 -16.08
C GLY A 84 4.80 3.46 -15.46
N LEU A 85 4.47 4.65 -14.97
CA LEU A 85 5.37 5.52 -14.23
C LEU A 85 4.68 5.97 -12.94
N GLY A 86 5.40 5.93 -11.84
CA GLY A 86 4.97 6.44 -10.56
C GLY A 86 6.05 7.27 -9.90
N SER A 87 5.66 8.34 -9.22
CA SER A 87 6.55 9.13 -8.38
C SER A 87 5.87 9.52 -7.08
N ALA A 88 6.63 9.51 -6.00
CA ALA A 88 6.14 9.84 -4.67
C ALA A 88 7.20 10.64 -3.92
N LYS A 89 6.76 11.70 -3.22
CA LYS A 89 7.59 12.60 -2.43
C LYS A 89 6.95 12.81 -1.08
N ALA A 90 7.74 12.69 -0.04
CA ALA A 90 7.38 13.04 1.31
C ALA A 90 8.46 13.92 1.94
N TYR A 91 8.03 14.93 2.68
CA TYR A 91 8.89 15.82 3.43
C TYR A 91 8.24 16.14 4.77
N ALA A 92 9.00 15.98 5.84
CA ALA A 92 8.63 16.35 7.20
C ALA A 92 9.75 17.20 7.80
N CYS A 93 9.41 18.32 8.46
CA CYS A 93 10.40 19.18 9.10
C CYS A 93 9.92 19.73 10.43
N CYS A 94 10.93 20.13 11.19
CA CYS A 94 10.90 21.18 12.18
C CYS A 94 10.20 20.72 13.47
N GLY A 95 10.19 19.40 13.67
CA GLY A 95 9.60 18.72 14.80
C GLY A 95 10.60 17.84 15.52
N SER A 96 10.28 17.48 16.76
CA SER A 96 11.09 16.57 17.60
C SER A 96 10.98 15.11 17.16
N GLY A 97 9.98 14.79 16.35
CA GLY A 97 9.83 13.53 15.65
C GLY A 97 9.40 13.82 14.22
N THR A 98 10.29 13.61 13.26
CA THR A 98 9.98 13.70 11.82
C THR A 98 10.22 12.35 11.19
N ASP A 99 9.21 11.82 10.52
CA ASP A 99 9.32 10.55 9.81
C ASP A 99 8.67 10.68 8.43
N THR A 100 9.31 10.11 7.43
CA THR A 100 8.79 10.05 6.06
C THR A 100 8.93 8.65 5.53
N ASN A 101 7.96 8.24 4.73
CA ASN A 101 8.00 6.94 4.07
C ASN A 101 7.36 7.06 2.69
N VAL A 102 8.04 6.48 1.70
CA VAL A 102 7.54 6.35 0.34
C VAL A 102 7.48 4.87 -0.03
N GLN A 103 6.36 4.47 -0.62
CA GLN A 103 6.14 3.13 -1.12
C GLN A 103 5.84 3.20 -2.62
N THR A 104 6.36 2.24 -3.35
CA THR A 104 6.05 2.05 -4.77
C THR A 104 5.73 0.59 -5.01
N GLY A 105 4.77 0.32 -5.89
CA GLY A 105 4.39 -1.04 -6.25
C GLY A 105 3.92 -1.11 -7.69
N TYR A 106 3.90 -2.33 -8.22
CA TYR A 106 3.33 -2.61 -9.53
C TYR A 106 2.71 -3.99 -9.55
N TYR A 107 1.80 -4.16 -10.50
CA TYR A 107 1.23 -5.45 -10.88
C TYR A 107 1.18 -5.53 -12.41
N SER A 108 1.50 -6.67 -12.99
CA SER A 108 1.35 -6.90 -14.42
C SER A 108 1.08 -8.37 -14.71
N ASP A 109 0.06 -8.63 -15.53
CA ASP A 109 -0.26 -9.97 -16.07
C ASP A 109 0.47 -10.25 -17.41
N ALA A 110 1.37 -9.38 -17.85
CA ALA A 110 2.00 -9.49 -19.16
C ALA A 110 3.08 -10.59 -19.22
N ASP A 111 3.34 -11.09 -20.42
CA ASP A 111 4.35 -12.14 -20.66
C ASP A 111 5.77 -11.70 -20.27
N ILE A 112 6.12 -10.44 -20.52
CA ILE A 112 7.43 -9.87 -20.21
C ILE A 112 7.25 -8.60 -19.40
N VAL A 113 7.91 -8.53 -18.24
CA VAL A 113 7.85 -7.36 -17.35
C VAL A 113 9.26 -6.89 -17.00
N ILE A 114 9.51 -5.59 -17.23
CA ILE A 114 10.71 -4.88 -16.82
C ILE A 114 10.27 -3.79 -15.85
N ALA A 115 10.63 -3.94 -14.58
CA ALA A 115 10.30 -2.96 -13.55
C ALA A 115 11.56 -2.48 -12.84
N ASN A 116 11.59 -1.18 -12.54
CA ASN A 116 12.62 -0.57 -11.73
C ASN A 116 11.95 0.34 -10.70
N SER A 117 12.30 0.15 -9.43
CA SER A 117 11.89 1.02 -8.33
C SER A 117 13.13 1.55 -7.64
N LEU A 118 13.11 2.85 -7.34
CA LEU A 118 14.13 3.52 -6.56
C LEU A 118 13.43 4.32 -5.48
N VAL A 119 13.78 4.07 -4.23
CA VAL A 119 13.38 4.87 -3.08
C VAL A 119 14.64 5.39 -2.41
N ASN A 120 14.68 6.70 -2.21
CA ASN A 120 15.77 7.40 -1.56
C ASN A 120 15.23 8.13 -0.35
N ASP A 121 15.81 7.83 0.81
CA ASP A 121 15.47 8.45 2.08
C ASP A 121 16.65 9.27 2.58
N ALA A 122 16.35 10.44 3.13
CA ALA A 122 17.31 11.29 3.79
C ALA A 122 16.68 11.89 5.05
N SER A 123 17.31 11.62 6.18
CA SER A 123 16.84 12.06 7.49
C SER A 123 17.96 12.70 8.28
N ASN A 124 17.61 13.69 9.09
CA ASN A 124 18.46 14.35 10.07
C ASN A 124 17.63 14.66 11.33
N PRO A 125 18.25 15.16 12.41
CA PRO A 125 17.55 15.33 13.69
C PRO A 125 16.33 16.26 13.68
N VAL A 126 16.13 17.07 12.65
CA VAL A 126 15.05 18.05 12.57
C VAL A 126 14.19 17.91 11.31
N SER A 127 14.50 16.99 10.41
CA SER A 127 13.75 16.80 9.17
C SER A 127 13.98 15.41 8.57
N SER A 128 12.95 14.92 7.87
CA SER A 128 13.02 13.70 7.09
C SER A 128 12.44 13.94 5.69
N SER A 129 13.01 13.29 4.70
CA SER A 129 12.56 13.34 3.32
C SER A 129 12.68 11.98 2.66
N SER A 130 11.69 11.63 1.85
CA SER A 130 11.64 10.38 1.09
C SER A 130 11.19 10.70 -0.33
N ASN A 131 11.88 10.15 -1.32
CA ASN A 131 11.52 10.29 -2.72
C ASN A 131 11.61 8.92 -3.41
N GLY A 132 10.49 8.49 -3.99
CA GLY A 132 10.38 7.25 -4.73
C GLY A 132 9.99 7.47 -6.17
N VAL A 133 10.53 6.65 -7.05
CA VAL A 133 10.16 6.58 -8.47
C VAL A 133 10.06 5.11 -8.85
N ILE A 134 9.02 4.77 -9.58
CA ILE A 134 8.85 3.45 -10.18
C ILE A 134 8.54 3.57 -11.66
N THR A 135 9.20 2.74 -12.45
CA THR A 135 8.97 2.60 -13.89
C THR A 135 8.71 1.14 -14.20
N VAL A 136 7.67 0.85 -14.96
CA VAL A 136 7.28 -0.50 -15.36
C VAL A 136 7.03 -0.51 -16.86
N ILE A 137 7.56 -1.49 -17.55
CA ILE A 137 7.25 -1.78 -18.95
C ILE A 137 6.81 -3.24 -19.00
N ALA A 138 5.61 -3.44 -19.52
CA ALA A 138 4.98 -4.73 -19.66
C ALA A 138 4.69 -4.99 -21.14
N VAL A 139 5.00 -6.19 -21.63
CA VAL A 139 4.81 -6.59 -23.02
C VAL A 139 4.07 -7.92 -23.07
N ASP A 140 2.91 -7.90 -23.72
CA ASP A 140 2.11 -9.07 -24.07
C ASP A 140 2.53 -9.58 -25.46
N VAL A 141 2.94 -10.83 -25.56
CA VAL A 141 3.36 -11.47 -26.81
C VAL A 141 2.12 -12.11 -27.44
N PRO A 142 1.59 -11.58 -28.57
CA PRO A 142 0.43 -12.16 -29.20
C PRO A 142 0.72 -13.61 -29.60
N LEU A 143 -0.04 -14.55 -29.04
CA LEU A 143 -0.01 -15.94 -29.46
C LEU A 143 -0.46 -15.98 -30.92
N LEU A 144 0.45 -16.35 -31.82
CA LEU A 144 0.13 -16.67 -33.20
C LEU A 144 -0.83 -17.88 -33.17
N GLN A 145 -2.14 -17.61 -33.29
CA GLN A 145 -3.16 -18.62 -33.56
C GLN A 145 -3.23 -18.92 -35.05
#